data_AF-A0A957WJA8-F1
#
_entry.id   AF-A0A957WJA8-F1
#
_cell.length_a   1.000
_cell.length_b   1.000
_cell.length_c   1.000
_cell.angle_alpha   90.00
_cell.angle_beta   90.00
_cell.angle_gamma   90.00
#
_symmetry.space_group_name_H-M   'P 1'
#
loop_
_entity.id
_entity.type
_entity.pdbx_description
1 polymer ?
#
loop_
_entity_poly.entity_id
_entity_poly.type
_entity_poly.pdbx_seq_one_letter_code
_entity_poly.pdbx_strand_id
1 'polypeptide(L)'
;MVHHDTFVIRNLLIGVFSDEEFTSFCYDFFHSVYKSFSSGMSLNQKIQRLIDHCDRNEDFDKLLDNVQKVHPYKYEQYSTQFTTPENQSVGKTSVTQNIAVLFQLWELSQHEFLDWILGPDKNKARKNTYKAYRIALHQFFKGIWPEYHCLQEQEILERKEEISPIWPSPIPWEITPSTAQQFKEVLVKKGRSKKSKVTLDTGEVVRYEIGRTGLSKNSVNLKLAALKTFFDFLTRDFSVPIRKDYEPLINDNLLFPDKNYRIVRLWSSHQRNPFDPKVVEQFSVKSQPEYMTATEFTAIVEQINLDKVIDNRDYALLMTVWYTGCPSKSSSQTTLGGYKEKL
;
A
#
# COMPACT_ATOMS: atom_id res chain seq x y z
N MET A 1 -7.72 -37.10 14.97
CA MET A 1 -8.95 -36.27 14.99
C MET A 1 -8.68 -35.13 14.03
N VAL A 2 -9.39 -35.10 12.90
CA VAL A 2 -9.08 -34.16 11.81
C VAL A 2 -9.56 -32.78 12.24
N HIS A 3 -8.64 -31.83 12.38
CA HIS A 3 -9.00 -30.46 12.72
C HIS A 3 -9.43 -29.74 11.45
N HIS A 4 -10.72 -29.41 11.35
CA HIS A 4 -11.26 -28.69 10.19
C HIS A 4 -11.07 -27.18 10.35
N ASP A 5 -10.69 -26.48 9.28
CA ASP A 5 -10.63 -25.03 9.27
C ASP A 5 -12.04 -24.44 9.14
N THR A 6 -12.55 -23.89 10.25
CA THR A 6 -13.89 -23.28 10.31
C THR A 6 -14.06 -22.10 9.35
N PHE A 7 -12.99 -21.41 8.95
CA PHE A 7 -13.06 -20.32 7.98
C PHE A 7 -13.39 -20.85 6.59
N VAL A 8 -12.72 -21.92 6.16
CA VAL A 8 -12.96 -22.56 4.86
C VAL A 8 -14.38 -23.13 4.82
N ILE A 9 -14.82 -23.81 5.88
CA ILE A 9 -16.19 -24.33 5.99
C ILE A 9 -17.22 -23.20 5.91
N ARG A 10 -16.99 -22.08 6.60
CA ARG A 10 -17.90 -20.93 6.54
C ARG A 10 -18.03 -20.41 5.10
N ASN A 11 -16.92 -20.25 4.39
CA ASN A 11 -16.93 -19.76 3.01
C ASN A 11 -17.60 -20.74 2.05
N LEU A 12 -17.37 -22.05 2.23
CA LEU A 12 -18.09 -23.09 1.51
C LEU A 12 -19.61 -22.92 1.69
N LEU A 13 -20.09 -22.85 2.93
CA LEU A 13 -21.52 -22.77 3.21
C LEU A 13 -22.16 -21.50 2.64
N ILE A 14 -21.44 -20.36 2.69
CA ILE A 14 -21.90 -19.09 2.09
C ILE A 14 -21.97 -19.18 0.57
N GLY A 15 -20.99 -19.80 -0.10
CA GLY A 15 -20.97 -19.93 -1.56
C GLY A 15 -21.95 -20.98 -2.10
N VAL A 16 -22.26 -21.99 -1.29
CA VAL A 16 -23.11 -23.11 -1.70
C VAL A 16 -24.59 -22.77 -1.60
N PHE A 17 -25.03 -22.18 -0.49
CA PHE A 17 -26.46 -22.07 -0.17
C PHE A 17 -26.99 -20.63 -0.23
N SER A 18 -28.22 -20.48 -0.71
CA SER A 18 -29.07 -19.33 -0.38
C SER A 18 -29.65 -19.45 1.03
N ASP A 19 -30.28 -18.39 1.56
CA ASP A 19 -30.84 -18.40 2.92
C ASP A 19 -31.96 -19.44 3.11
N GLU A 20 -32.82 -19.61 2.11
CA GLU A 20 -33.93 -20.57 2.13
C GLU A 20 -33.42 -22.02 1.99
N GLU A 21 -32.47 -22.26 1.07
CA GLU A 21 -31.85 -23.56 0.90
C GLU A 21 -31.07 -23.99 2.15
N PHE A 22 -30.32 -23.07 2.78
CA PHE A 22 -29.58 -23.36 4.02
C PHE A 22 -30.53 -23.71 5.17
N THR A 23 -31.67 -23.04 5.24
CA THR A 23 -32.71 -23.31 6.24
C THR A 23 -33.30 -24.70 6.05
N SER A 24 -33.58 -25.09 4.80
CA SER A 24 -34.09 -26.42 4.44
C SER A 24 -33.04 -27.51 4.69
N PHE A 25 -31.78 -27.26 4.32
CA PHE A 25 -30.66 -28.14 4.60
C PHE A 25 -30.52 -28.43 6.11
N CYS A 26 -30.61 -27.39 6.95
CA CYS A 26 -30.56 -27.58 8.40
C CYS A 26 -31.79 -28.33 8.93
N TYR A 27 -32.97 -28.14 8.32
CA TYR A 27 -34.17 -28.88 8.70
C TYR A 27 -34.01 -30.39 8.47
N ASP A 28 -33.44 -30.78 7.33
CA ASP A 28 -33.31 -32.18 6.91
C ASP A 28 -32.16 -32.91 7.64
N PHE A 29 -30.99 -32.27 7.79
CA PHE A 29 -29.78 -32.93 8.28
C PHE A 29 -29.38 -32.57 9.72
N PHE A 30 -29.78 -31.39 10.20
CA PHE A 30 -29.34 -30.81 11.48
C PHE A 30 -30.51 -30.20 12.27
N HIS A 31 -31.54 -31.01 12.51
CA HIS A 31 -32.82 -30.55 13.07
C HIS A 31 -32.70 -29.84 14.44
N SER A 32 -31.70 -30.20 15.24
CA SER A 32 -31.34 -29.52 16.50
C SER A 32 -30.97 -28.05 16.28
N VAL A 33 -30.18 -27.76 15.25
CA VAL A 33 -29.74 -26.41 14.86
C VAL A 33 -30.90 -25.62 14.28
N TYR A 34 -31.70 -26.26 13.42
CA TYR A 34 -32.88 -25.65 12.80
C TYR A 34 -33.87 -25.12 13.86
N LYS A 35 -34.15 -25.89 14.92
CA LYS A 35 -35.01 -25.45 16.03
C LYS A 35 -34.52 -24.19 16.75
N SER A 36 -33.24 -23.87 16.63
CA SER A 36 -32.63 -22.68 17.23
C SER A 36 -32.74 -21.44 16.34
N PHE A 37 -33.22 -21.57 15.10
CA PHE A 37 -33.42 -20.45 14.20
C PHE A 37 -34.64 -19.63 14.61
N SER A 38 -34.50 -18.31 14.58
CA SER A 38 -35.61 -17.38 14.76
C SER A 38 -35.93 -16.68 13.45
N SER A 39 -37.15 -16.14 13.34
CA SER A 39 -37.51 -15.22 12.26
C SER A 39 -36.54 -14.03 12.25
N GLY A 40 -36.07 -13.66 11.05
CA GLY A 40 -35.15 -12.53 10.85
C GLY A 40 -33.65 -12.81 11.05
N MET A 41 -33.23 -14.05 11.36
CA MET A 41 -31.81 -14.39 11.36
C MET A 41 -31.24 -14.33 9.94
N SER A 42 -30.08 -13.69 9.79
CA SER A 42 -29.34 -13.70 8.52
C SER A 42 -28.65 -15.04 8.27
N LEU A 43 -28.38 -15.36 7.00
CA LEU A 43 -27.65 -16.57 6.58
C LEU A 43 -26.35 -16.76 7.37
N ASN A 44 -25.55 -15.70 7.54
CA ASN A 44 -24.30 -15.76 8.29
C ASN A 44 -24.50 -16.17 9.77
N GLN A 45 -25.57 -15.71 10.41
CA GLN A 45 -25.89 -16.10 11.79
C GLN A 45 -26.33 -17.56 11.86
N LYS A 46 -27.10 -18.04 10.88
CA LYS A 46 -27.51 -19.44 10.78
C LYS A 46 -26.30 -20.36 10.54
N ILE A 47 -25.40 -19.99 9.63
CA ILE A 47 -24.14 -20.70 9.35
C ILE A 47 -23.27 -20.77 10.61
N GLN A 48 -23.10 -19.66 11.34
CA GLN A 48 -22.31 -19.66 12.56
C GLN A 48 -22.88 -20.65 13.59
N ARG A 49 -24.21 -20.72 13.76
CA ARG A 49 -24.84 -21.66 14.69
C ARG A 49 -24.62 -23.13 14.28
N LEU A 50 -24.62 -23.42 12.98
CA LEU A 50 -24.31 -24.76 12.49
C LEU A 50 -22.86 -25.14 12.77
N ILE A 51 -21.92 -24.21 12.53
CA ILE A 51 -20.49 -24.43 12.82
C ILE A 51 -20.28 -24.67 14.32
N ASP A 52 -20.85 -23.83 15.19
CA ASP A 52 -20.75 -24.00 16.65
C ASP A 52 -21.35 -25.34 17.12
N HIS A 53 -22.40 -25.83 16.45
CA HIS A 53 -22.98 -27.14 16.73
C HIS A 53 -22.06 -28.28 16.30
N CYS A 54 -21.49 -28.20 15.10
CA CYS A 54 -20.57 -29.23 14.59
C CYS A 54 -19.28 -29.29 15.39
N ASP A 55 -18.77 -28.15 15.86
CA ASP A 55 -17.59 -28.07 16.71
C ASP A 55 -17.79 -28.75 18.07
N ARG A 56 -18.95 -28.52 18.71
CA ARG A 56 -19.26 -29.14 20.02
C ARG A 56 -19.55 -30.64 19.96
N ASN A 57 -20.02 -31.13 18.82
CA ASN A 57 -20.43 -32.54 18.65
C ASN A 57 -19.46 -33.33 17.76
N GLU A 58 -18.36 -32.71 17.31
CA GLU A 58 -17.37 -33.31 16.40
C GLU A 58 -17.99 -33.80 15.07
N ASP A 59 -19.05 -33.13 14.60
CA ASP A 59 -19.91 -33.55 13.47
C ASP A 59 -19.50 -32.92 12.11
N PHE A 60 -18.27 -32.41 11.99
CA PHE A 60 -17.82 -31.73 10.76
C PHE A 60 -17.75 -32.66 9.55
N ASP A 61 -17.34 -33.91 9.71
CA ASP A 61 -17.28 -34.87 8.60
C ASP A 61 -18.69 -35.13 8.05
N LYS A 62 -19.67 -35.30 8.96
CA LYS A 62 -21.09 -35.45 8.61
C LYS A 62 -21.65 -34.22 7.91
N LEU A 63 -21.23 -33.01 8.32
CA LEU A 63 -21.59 -31.77 7.63
C LEU A 63 -21.09 -31.79 6.19
N LEU A 64 -19.80 -32.06 5.98
CA LEU A 64 -19.19 -32.06 4.65
C LEU A 64 -19.80 -33.13 3.74
N ASP A 65 -20.06 -34.33 4.26
CA ASP A 65 -20.74 -35.41 3.52
C ASP A 65 -22.15 -34.99 3.05
N ASN A 66 -22.91 -34.31 3.92
CA ASN A 66 -24.26 -33.85 3.57
C ASN A 66 -24.22 -32.69 2.58
N VAL A 67 -23.25 -31.77 2.68
CA VAL A 67 -23.07 -30.71 1.69
C VAL A 67 -22.70 -31.31 0.32
N GLN A 68 -21.81 -32.30 0.28
CA GLN A 68 -21.43 -33.00 -0.95
C GLN A 68 -22.62 -33.71 -1.60
N LYS A 69 -23.51 -34.33 -0.80
CA LYS A 69 -24.73 -34.99 -1.31
C LYS A 69 -25.71 -34.01 -1.95
N VAL A 70 -25.89 -32.83 -1.34
CA VAL A 70 -26.88 -31.85 -1.82
C VAL A 70 -26.33 -31.00 -2.99
N HIS A 71 -25.05 -30.64 -2.95
CA HIS A 71 -24.41 -29.78 -3.96
C HIS A 71 -23.03 -30.32 -4.41
N PRO A 72 -22.98 -31.45 -5.13
CA PRO A 72 -21.71 -32.10 -5.48
C PRO A 72 -20.78 -31.20 -6.30
N TYR A 73 -21.31 -30.48 -7.29
CA TYR A 73 -20.51 -29.61 -8.18
C TYR A 73 -19.86 -28.43 -7.45
N LYS A 74 -20.59 -27.79 -6.53
CA LYS A 74 -20.03 -26.68 -5.75
C LYS A 74 -19.05 -27.19 -4.69
N TYR A 75 -19.32 -28.34 -4.09
CA TYR A 75 -18.42 -28.95 -3.11
C TYR A 75 -17.05 -29.29 -3.73
N GLU A 76 -17.03 -29.83 -4.95
CA GLU A 76 -15.79 -30.18 -5.66
C GLU A 76 -14.83 -28.98 -5.82
N GLN A 77 -15.36 -27.78 -6.05
CA GLN A 77 -14.56 -26.55 -6.16
C GLN A 77 -13.79 -26.19 -4.89
N TYR A 78 -14.28 -26.61 -3.72
CA TYR A 78 -13.66 -26.36 -2.41
C TYR A 78 -12.92 -27.59 -1.86
N SER A 79 -13.11 -28.78 -2.44
CA SER A 79 -12.50 -30.05 -2.00
C SER A 79 -10.96 -30.00 -1.92
N THR A 80 -10.34 -29.20 -2.77
CA THR A 80 -8.89 -28.95 -2.80
C THR A 80 -8.38 -28.21 -1.57
N GLN A 81 -9.23 -27.45 -0.88
CA GLN A 81 -8.88 -26.70 0.34
C GLN A 81 -9.00 -27.56 1.60
N PHE A 82 -9.90 -28.57 1.60
CA PHE A 82 -10.08 -29.49 2.73
C PHE A 82 -9.01 -30.58 2.78
N THR A 83 -8.46 -30.95 1.62
CA THR A 83 -7.39 -31.94 1.52
C THR A 83 -6.05 -31.29 1.88
N THR A 84 -5.92 -30.80 3.12
CA THR A 84 -4.63 -30.34 3.63
C THR A 84 -3.79 -31.59 3.92
N PRO A 85 -2.64 -31.81 3.24
CA PRO A 85 -1.77 -32.94 3.54
C PRO A 85 -1.16 -32.76 4.92
N GLU A 86 -1.75 -33.43 5.91
CA GLU A 86 -1.16 -33.69 7.21
C GLU A 86 0.21 -34.37 6.94
N ASN A 87 1.33 -33.70 7.27
CA ASN A 87 2.74 -34.03 6.92
C ASN A 87 3.31 -33.56 5.57
N GLN A 88 3.15 -32.28 5.21
CA GLN A 88 4.26 -31.57 4.55
C GLN A 88 4.75 -30.43 5.43
N SER A 89 5.95 -30.63 5.98
CA SER A 89 6.83 -29.59 6.51
C SER A 89 6.69 -28.31 5.71
N VAL A 90 6.51 -27.16 6.39
CA VAL A 90 6.63 -25.77 5.92
C VAL A 90 7.46 -25.67 4.63
N GLY A 91 6.80 -25.92 3.51
CA GLY A 91 7.41 -26.10 2.21
C GLY A 91 7.17 -24.84 1.44
N LYS A 92 7.96 -23.80 1.73
CA LYS A 92 8.21 -22.62 0.89
C LYS A 92 7.20 -22.40 -0.23
N THR A 93 5.94 -22.12 0.09
CA THR A 93 5.06 -21.42 -0.86
C THR A 93 5.74 -20.09 -1.07
N SER A 94 6.26 -19.91 -2.27
CA SER A 94 7.35 -18.99 -2.55
C SER A 94 6.88 -17.57 -2.28
N VAL A 95 7.37 -16.98 -1.19
CA VAL A 95 7.29 -15.54 -0.84
C VAL A 95 7.48 -14.66 -2.08
N THR A 96 8.30 -15.14 -3.02
CA THR A 96 8.54 -14.59 -4.36
C THR A 96 7.30 -14.35 -5.22
N GLN A 97 6.31 -15.27 -5.22
CA GLN A 97 5.10 -15.18 -6.06
C GLN A 97 4.13 -14.09 -5.55
N ASN A 98 3.95 -14.00 -4.23
CA ASN A 98 3.08 -12.98 -3.62
C ASN A 98 3.69 -11.58 -3.69
N ILE A 99 5.03 -11.48 -3.62
CA ILE A 99 5.75 -10.23 -3.87
C ILE A 99 5.58 -9.77 -5.32
N ALA A 100 5.54 -10.69 -6.30
CA ALA A 100 5.39 -10.34 -7.72
C ALA A 100 4.02 -9.72 -8.04
N VAL A 101 2.93 -10.24 -7.48
CA VAL A 101 1.58 -9.65 -7.66
C VAL A 101 1.49 -8.28 -6.97
N LEU A 102 2.06 -8.15 -5.78
CA LEU A 102 2.15 -6.86 -5.08
C LEU A 102 3.03 -5.85 -5.85
N PHE A 103 4.07 -6.33 -6.54
CA PHE A 103 4.92 -5.50 -7.41
C PHE A 103 4.14 -5.04 -8.65
N GLN A 104 3.37 -5.91 -9.31
CA GLN A 104 2.55 -5.52 -10.44
C GLN A 104 1.46 -4.52 -10.04
N LEU A 105 0.78 -4.76 -8.91
CA LEU A 105 -0.17 -3.80 -8.34
C LEU A 105 0.51 -2.50 -7.93
N TRP A 106 1.74 -2.55 -7.42
CA TRP A 106 2.54 -1.37 -7.12
C TRP A 106 2.91 -0.60 -8.39
N GLU A 107 3.45 -1.23 -9.42
CA GLU A 107 3.82 -0.55 -10.67
C GLU A 107 2.60 0.03 -11.38
N LEU A 108 1.51 -0.74 -11.50
CA LEU A 108 0.25 -0.26 -12.07
C LEU A 108 -0.32 0.91 -11.26
N SER A 109 -0.37 0.75 -9.93
CA SER A 109 -0.85 1.84 -9.06
C SER A 109 0.10 3.02 -9.07
N GLN A 110 1.41 2.89 -9.29
CA GLN A 110 2.30 4.04 -9.43
C GLN A 110 1.92 4.86 -10.64
N HIS A 111 1.71 4.23 -11.81
CA HIS A 111 1.37 4.97 -13.02
C HIS A 111 0.01 5.67 -12.89
N GLU A 112 -1.00 4.97 -12.39
CA GLU A 112 -2.34 5.54 -12.19
C GLU A 112 -2.36 6.61 -11.10
N PHE A 113 -1.71 6.35 -9.96
CA PHE A 113 -1.57 7.32 -8.86
C PHE A 113 -0.88 8.59 -9.34
N LEU A 114 0.16 8.43 -10.16
CA LEU A 114 0.94 9.56 -10.63
C LEU A 114 0.17 10.33 -11.70
N ASP A 115 -0.54 9.67 -12.61
CA ASP A 115 -1.44 10.36 -13.53
C ASP A 115 -2.60 11.04 -12.78
N TRP A 116 -3.08 10.45 -11.69
CA TRP A 116 -4.09 11.04 -10.81
C TRP A 116 -3.59 12.33 -10.14
N ILE A 117 -2.40 12.31 -9.53
CA ILE A 117 -1.78 13.51 -8.94
C ILE A 117 -1.50 14.57 -10.01
N LEU A 118 -1.01 14.14 -11.16
CA LEU A 118 -0.60 15.04 -12.22
C LEU A 118 -1.79 15.66 -12.95
N GLY A 119 -2.99 15.10 -12.85
CA GLY A 119 -4.17 15.51 -13.61
C GLY A 119 -3.94 15.47 -15.14
N PRO A 120 -4.93 15.90 -15.94
CA PRO A 120 -4.79 15.93 -17.40
C PRO A 120 -3.70 16.93 -17.85
N ASP A 121 -3.52 18.03 -17.12
CA ASP A 121 -2.47 19.03 -17.39
C ASP A 121 -1.13 18.67 -16.74
N LYS A 122 -0.25 18.01 -17.51
CA LYS A 122 1.10 17.60 -17.09
C LYS A 122 2.09 18.79 -17.03
N ASN A 123 1.76 19.83 -16.25
CA ASN A 123 2.58 21.02 -16.07
C ASN A 123 3.94 20.71 -15.42
N LYS A 124 5.00 21.43 -15.84
CA LYS A 124 6.41 21.19 -15.45
C LYS A 124 6.65 21.22 -13.93
N ALA A 125 5.93 22.07 -13.18
CA ALA A 125 5.99 22.12 -11.72
C ALA A 125 5.61 20.78 -11.07
N ARG A 126 4.73 20.00 -11.72
CA ARG A 126 4.27 18.70 -11.22
C ARG A 126 5.31 17.58 -11.42
N LYS A 127 6.28 17.72 -12.33
CA LYS A 127 7.36 16.71 -12.56
C LYS A 127 8.30 16.57 -11.36
N ASN A 128 8.61 17.66 -10.65
CA ASN A 128 9.45 17.60 -9.46
C ASN A 128 8.71 16.95 -8.29
N THR A 129 7.43 17.29 -8.11
CA THR A 129 6.54 16.64 -7.14
C THR A 129 6.42 15.15 -7.42
N TYR A 130 6.21 14.77 -8.68
CA TYR A 130 6.23 13.37 -9.14
C TYR A 130 7.50 12.65 -8.72
N LYS A 131 8.67 13.23 -9.03
CA LYS A 131 9.96 12.61 -8.71
C LYS A 131 10.12 12.44 -7.20
N ALA A 132 9.72 13.43 -6.41
CA ALA A 132 9.77 13.37 -4.96
C ALA A 132 8.86 12.28 -4.39
N TYR A 133 7.63 12.15 -4.90
CA TYR A 133 6.64 11.18 -4.45
C TYR A 133 7.05 9.75 -4.80
N ARG A 134 7.53 9.53 -6.04
CA ARG A 134 8.07 8.24 -6.47
C ARG A 134 9.24 7.79 -5.61
N ILE A 135 10.19 8.69 -5.30
CA ILE A 135 11.32 8.39 -4.41
C ILE A 135 10.83 8.07 -2.99
N ALA A 136 9.83 8.80 -2.48
CA ALA A 136 9.28 8.55 -1.15
C ALA A 136 8.63 7.17 -1.06
N LEU A 137 7.78 6.82 -2.03
CA LEU A 137 7.12 5.51 -2.10
C LEU A 137 8.13 4.38 -2.24
N HIS A 138 9.08 4.50 -3.17
CA HIS A 138 10.10 3.48 -3.36
C HIS A 138 10.92 3.23 -2.09
N GLN A 139 11.31 4.29 -1.37
CA GLN A 139 12.01 4.14 -0.10
C GLN A 139 11.16 3.52 1.01
N PHE A 140 9.86 3.81 1.03
CA PHE A 140 8.92 3.20 1.98
C PHE A 140 8.80 1.70 1.75
N PHE A 141 8.51 1.28 0.52
CA PHE A 141 8.38 -0.14 0.19
C PHE A 141 9.69 -0.89 0.40
N LYS A 142 10.83 -0.29 0.03
CA LYS A 142 12.16 -0.85 0.31
C LYS A 142 12.46 -0.97 1.81
N GLY A 143 11.94 -0.04 2.62
CA GLY A 143 12.16 -0.01 4.06
C GLY A 143 11.30 -1.00 4.83
N ILE A 144 10.07 -1.24 4.37
CA ILE A 144 9.14 -2.20 5.00
C ILE A 144 9.36 -3.61 4.47
N TRP A 145 9.75 -3.74 3.21
CA TRP A 145 9.92 -5.01 2.53
C TRP A 145 11.36 -5.16 2.04
N PRO A 146 12.28 -5.70 2.85
CA PRO A 146 13.68 -5.82 2.45
C PRO A 146 13.89 -6.97 1.46
N GLU A 147 13.10 -8.04 1.61
CA GLU A 147 13.07 -9.21 0.74
C GLU A 147 12.77 -8.84 -0.73
N TYR A 148 12.05 -7.73 -0.93
CA TYR A 148 11.77 -7.10 -2.22
C TYR A 148 13.03 -6.82 -3.05
N HIS A 149 14.14 -6.49 -2.39
CA HIS A 149 15.36 -6.08 -3.09
C HIS A 149 16.27 -7.26 -3.45
N CYS A 150 16.01 -8.44 -2.88
CA CYS A 150 16.77 -9.65 -3.19
C CYS A 150 16.31 -10.30 -4.49
N LEU A 151 15.11 -9.95 -4.98
CA LEU A 151 14.56 -10.37 -6.26
C LEU A 151 14.96 -9.34 -7.31
N GLN A 152 16.00 -9.64 -8.09
CA GLN A 152 16.44 -8.75 -9.16
C GLN A 152 15.36 -8.67 -10.26
N GLU A 153 15.25 -7.50 -10.91
CA GLU A 153 14.32 -7.22 -12.04
C GLU A 153 14.31 -8.31 -13.12
N GLN A 154 15.44 -9.01 -13.35
CA GLN A 154 15.55 -10.07 -14.37
C GLN A 154 14.90 -11.39 -13.94
N GLU A 155 14.98 -11.77 -12.67
CA GLU A 155 14.48 -13.08 -12.19
C GLU A 155 12.95 -13.14 -12.15
N ILE A 156 12.29 -11.98 -12.06
CA ILE A 156 10.82 -11.83 -12.08
C ILE A 156 10.28 -11.86 -13.53
N LEU A 157 11.06 -11.38 -14.50
CA LEU A 157 10.68 -11.37 -15.92
C LEU A 157 10.76 -12.77 -16.56
N GLU A 158 11.71 -13.61 -16.13
CA GLU A 158 11.95 -14.95 -16.69
C GLU A 158 10.96 -16.02 -16.20
N ARG A 159 10.21 -15.78 -15.11
CA ARG A 159 9.26 -16.76 -14.51
C ARG A 159 7.79 -16.52 -14.89
N LYS A 160 7.51 -15.83 -16.00
CA LYS A 160 6.17 -15.37 -16.37
C LYS A 160 5.19 -16.44 -16.89
N GLU A 161 5.63 -17.65 -17.26
CA GLU A 161 4.79 -18.53 -18.11
C GLU A 161 4.06 -19.68 -17.42
N GLU A 162 4.34 -20.03 -16.17
CA GLU A 162 3.59 -21.08 -15.47
C GLU A 162 3.53 -20.73 -14.00
N ILE A 163 2.38 -20.34 -13.45
CA ILE A 163 2.02 -20.45 -12.02
C ILE A 163 0.59 -19.90 -11.79
N SER A 164 -0.22 -20.66 -11.04
CA SER A 164 -1.53 -20.24 -10.50
C SER A 164 -1.35 -19.59 -9.11
N PRO A 165 -2.04 -18.49 -8.78
CA PRO A 165 -1.80 -17.75 -7.54
C PRO A 165 -2.58 -18.35 -6.37
N ILE A 166 -1.85 -18.82 -5.35
CA ILE A 166 -2.39 -19.17 -4.04
C ILE A 166 -1.89 -18.13 -3.02
N TRP A 167 -2.84 -17.44 -2.41
CA TRP A 167 -2.60 -16.38 -1.44
C TRP A 167 -2.43 -16.95 -0.01
N PRO A 168 -1.35 -16.64 0.72
CA PRO A 168 -1.20 -17.06 2.11
C PRO A 168 -1.87 -16.08 3.08
N SER A 169 -2.60 -16.61 4.06
CA SER A 169 -3.00 -15.86 5.26
C SER A 169 -1.92 -15.97 6.35
N PRO A 170 -1.61 -14.90 7.11
CA PRO A 170 -2.15 -13.54 7.02
C PRO A 170 -1.29 -12.68 6.08
N ILE A 171 -1.95 -11.93 5.21
CA ILE A 171 -1.26 -11.08 4.24
C ILE A 171 -0.78 -9.79 4.93
N PRO A 172 0.44 -9.28 4.65
CA PRO A 172 1.07 -8.22 5.45
C PRO A 172 0.54 -6.79 5.22
N TRP A 173 -0.74 -6.63 4.83
CA TRP A 173 -1.34 -5.33 4.52
C TRP A 173 -1.77 -4.51 5.72
N GLU A 174 -1.59 -4.99 6.96
CA GLU A 174 -1.82 -4.15 8.15
C GLU A 174 -0.68 -3.14 8.30
N ILE A 175 -0.61 -2.17 7.39
CA ILE A 175 0.17 -0.96 7.57
C ILE A 175 -0.55 -0.17 8.67
N THR A 176 -0.19 -0.46 9.91
CA THR A 176 -0.77 0.20 11.08
C THR A 176 -0.15 1.60 11.26
N PRO A 177 -0.77 2.46 12.08
CA PRO A 177 -0.11 3.67 12.58
C PRO A 177 1.27 3.39 13.20
N SER A 178 1.46 2.21 13.81
CA SER A 178 2.76 1.77 14.33
C SER A 178 3.78 1.61 13.20
N THR A 179 3.42 0.95 12.10
CA THR A 179 4.29 0.80 10.92
C THR A 179 4.67 2.16 10.32
N ALA A 180 3.72 3.09 10.24
CA ALA A 180 3.98 4.46 9.78
C ALA A 180 4.95 5.22 10.72
N GLN A 181 4.78 5.05 12.03
CA GLN A 181 5.64 5.64 13.05
C GLN A 181 7.05 5.03 13.03
N GLN A 182 7.17 3.71 12.91
CA GLN A 182 8.45 3.01 12.73
C GLN A 182 9.19 3.52 11.49
N PHE A 183 8.48 3.69 10.37
CA PHE A 183 9.08 4.26 9.16
C PHE A 183 9.56 5.70 9.38
N LYS A 184 8.76 6.55 10.04
CA LYS A 184 9.19 7.92 10.42
C LYS A 184 10.45 7.90 11.27
N GLU A 185 10.52 7.01 12.27
CA GLU A 185 11.70 6.86 13.13
C GLU A 185 12.93 6.45 12.33
N VAL A 186 12.77 5.52 11.39
CA VAL A 186 13.84 5.12 10.44
C VAL A 186 14.35 6.30 9.63
N LEU A 187 13.46 7.18 9.13
CA LEU A 187 13.86 8.38 8.38
C LEU A 187 14.60 9.43 9.22
N VAL A 188 14.24 9.54 10.51
CA VAL A 188 14.77 10.54 11.45
C VAL A 188 16.09 10.09 12.08
N LYS A 189 16.26 8.78 12.29
CA LYS A 189 17.41 8.23 13.01
C LYS A 189 18.71 8.58 12.28
N LYS A 190 19.53 9.41 12.92
CA LYS A 190 20.88 9.74 12.45
C LYS A 190 21.76 8.48 12.50
N GLY A 191 22.00 7.86 11.35
CA GLY A 191 22.99 6.81 11.24
C GLY A 191 24.39 7.42 11.20
N ARG A 192 25.29 7.05 12.15
CA ARG A 192 26.72 7.02 11.80
C ARG A 192 26.83 6.16 10.55
N SER A 193 27.63 6.57 9.58
CA SER A 193 27.92 5.85 8.32
C SER A 193 28.41 4.41 8.53
N LYS A 194 27.56 3.52 9.01
CA LYS A 194 27.75 2.08 9.15
C LYS A 194 26.33 1.50 9.11
N LYS A 195 26.00 0.83 8.01
CA LYS A 195 24.84 -0.05 7.78
C LYS A 195 23.91 -0.13 9.02
N SER A 196 22.88 0.73 9.05
CA SER A 196 21.93 0.75 10.17
C SER A 196 21.12 -0.53 10.16
N LYS A 197 20.95 -1.14 11.34
CA LYS A 197 20.16 -2.36 11.56
C LYS A 197 18.80 -1.98 12.16
N VAL A 198 17.71 -2.49 11.60
CA VAL A 198 16.39 -2.52 12.25
C VAL A 198 16.03 -3.97 12.47
N THR A 199 15.63 -4.30 13.69
CA THR A 199 15.07 -5.62 14.01
C THR A 199 13.56 -5.50 13.86
N LEU A 200 12.98 -6.29 12.97
CA LEU A 200 11.53 -6.38 12.80
C LEU A 200 10.90 -7.18 13.96
N ASP A 201 9.58 -7.10 14.13
CA ASP A 201 8.85 -7.88 15.14
C ASP A 201 9.02 -9.40 14.93
N THR A 202 9.43 -9.83 13.74
CA THR A 202 9.81 -11.21 13.38
C THR A 202 11.19 -11.63 13.91
N GLY A 203 11.96 -10.72 14.51
CA GLY A 203 13.34 -10.95 14.94
C GLY A 203 14.38 -10.79 13.82
N GLU A 204 13.95 -10.55 12.58
CA GLU A 204 14.85 -10.39 11.43
C GLU A 204 15.57 -9.03 11.45
N VAL A 205 16.87 -9.05 11.16
CA VAL A 205 17.73 -7.86 11.19
C VAL A 205 18.00 -7.35 9.78
N VAL A 206 17.38 -6.24 9.42
CA VAL A 206 17.50 -5.64 8.09
C VAL A 206 18.49 -4.49 8.08
N ARG A 207 19.30 -4.40 7.00
CA ARG A 207 20.28 -3.33 6.79
C ARG A 207 19.80 -2.32 5.73
N TYR A 208 19.83 -1.03 6.07
CA TYR A 208 19.52 0.04 5.12
C TYR A 208 20.64 1.09 5.06
N GLU A 209 20.81 1.69 3.88
CA GLU A 209 21.66 2.86 3.68
C GLU A 209 20.81 4.12 3.71
N ILE A 210 20.77 4.76 4.88
CA ILE A 210 20.25 6.12 5.04
C ILE A 210 21.47 7.02 5.18
N GLY A 211 21.50 8.14 4.45
CA GLY A 211 22.62 9.07 4.45
C GLY A 211 23.08 9.45 5.87
N ARG A 212 24.37 9.77 6.02
CA ARG A 212 25.11 9.93 7.30
C ARG A 212 24.49 10.88 8.35
N THR A 213 23.49 11.68 7.97
CA THR A 213 22.98 12.79 8.79
C THR A 213 21.51 12.67 9.17
N GLY A 214 20.84 11.55 8.84
CA GLY A 214 19.38 11.47 8.91
C GLY A 214 18.72 12.46 7.94
N LEU A 215 17.43 12.31 7.68
CA LEU A 215 16.73 13.26 6.79
C LEU A 215 16.37 14.53 7.54
N SER A 216 16.40 15.67 6.83
CA SER A 216 15.87 16.93 7.37
C SER A 216 14.39 16.78 7.71
N LYS A 217 13.90 17.55 8.70
CA LYS A 217 12.47 17.56 9.07
C LYS A 217 11.55 17.80 7.85
N ASN A 218 11.95 18.70 6.95
CA ASN A 218 11.26 18.96 5.68
C ASN A 218 11.20 17.73 4.77
N SER A 219 12.33 17.04 4.62
CA SER A 219 12.40 15.81 3.80
C SER A 219 11.56 14.69 4.40
N VAL A 220 11.48 14.56 5.72
CA VAL A 220 10.61 13.59 6.39
C VAL A 220 9.14 13.95 6.16
N ASN A 221 8.74 15.20 6.40
CA ASN A 221 7.37 15.66 6.16
C ASN A 221 6.94 15.45 4.70
N LEU A 222 7.82 15.71 3.72
CA LEU A 222 7.55 15.47 2.30
C LEU A 222 7.29 13.99 2.01
N LYS A 223 8.05 13.08 2.63
CA LYS A 223 7.86 11.63 2.47
C LYS A 223 6.55 11.15 3.09
N LEU A 224 6.23 11.63 4.30
CA LEU A 224 4.97 11.33 4.96
C LEU A 224 3.78 11.87 4.17
N ALA A 225 3.88 13.08 3.61
CA ALA A 225 2.85 13.65 2.74
C ALA A 225 2.65 12.80 1.47
N ALA A 226 3.73 12.35 0.83
CA ALA A 226 3.64 11.49 -0.34
C ALA A 226 2.94 10.15 -0.03
N LEU A 227 3.28 9.53 1.10
CA LEU A 227 2.63 8.30 1.57
C LEU A 227 1.16 8.54 1.88
N LYS A 228 0.84 9.60 2.62
CA LYS A 228 -0.55 9.99 2.89
C LYS A 228 -1.34 10.11 1.59
N THR A 229 -0.85 10.87 0.61
CA THR A 229 -1.53 11.05 -0.67
C THR A 229 -1.73 9.72 -1.41
N PHE A 230 -0.75 8.82 -1.35
CA PHE A 230 -0.85 7.48 -1.94
C PHE A 230 -1.94 6.63 -1.27
N PHE A 231 -1.98 6.58 0.06
CA PHE A 231 -3.01 5.83 0.77
C PHE A 231 -4.40 6.47 0.65
N ASP A 232 -4.50 7.79 0.54
CA ASP A 232 -5.76 8.47 0.20
C ASP A 232 -6.24 8.06 -1.20
N PHE A 233 -5.33 7.98 -2.19
CA PHE A 233 -5.64 7.48 -3.53
C PHE A 233 -6.12 6.04 -3.50
N LEU A 234 -5.40 5.14 -2.82
CA LEU A 234 -5.81 3.74 -2.68
C LEU A 234 -7.20 3.63 -2.05
N THR A 235 -7.46 4.42 -1.00
CA THR A 235 -8.76 4.40 -0.32
C THR A 235 -9.88 4.91 -1.23
N ARG A 236 -9.61 5.94 -2.04
CA ARG A 236 -10.60 6.59 -2.89
C ARG A 236 -10.92 5.79 -4.15
N ASP A 237 -9.91 5.34 -4.88
CA ASP A 237 -10.10 4.76 -6.21
C ASP A 237 -10.47 3.27 -6.12
N PHE A 238 -10.03 2.55 -5.08
CA PHE A 238 -10.43 1.16 -4.88
C PHE A 238 -11.71 1.00 -4.03
N SER A 239 -12.33 2.11 -3.56
CA SER A 239 -13.70 2.09 -3.01
C SER A 239 -14.78 2.33 -4.07
N VAL A 240 -14.39 2.69 -5.30
CA VAL A 240 -15.27 2.75 -6.48
C VAL A 240 -15.35 1.35 -7.10
N PRO A 241 -16.52 0.88 -7.57
CA PRO A 241 -16.61 -0.37 -8.34
C PRO A 241 -15.61 -0.33 -9.49
N ILE A 242 -14.87 -1.43 -9.65
CA ILE A 242 -13.76 -1.57 -10.59
C ILE A 242 -14.20 -1.10 -11.99
N ARG A 243 -13.38 -0.25 -12.63
CA ARG A 243 -13.62 0.18 -14.02
C ARG A 243 -13.81 -1.04 -14.92
N LYS A 244 -14.84 -1.01 -15.78
CA LYS A 244 -15.17 -2.10 -16.73
C LYS A 244 -13.98 -2.51 -17.60
N ASP A 245 -13.08 -1.57 -17.86
CA ASP A 245 -11.87 -1.73 -18.65
C ASP A 245 -10.89 -2.78 -18.05
N TYR A 246 -11.03 -3.10 -16.76
CA TYR A 246 -10.25 -4.13 -16.05
C TYR A 246 -10.98 -5.49 -15.94
N GLU A 247 -12.24 -5.60 -16.41
CA GLU A 247 -12.97 -6.88 -16.44
C GLU A 247 -12.21 -8.02 -17.13
N PRO A 248 -11.43 -7.82 -18.22
CA PRO A 248 -10.70 -8.92 -18.85
C PRO A 248 -9.59 -9.51 -17.98
N LEU A 249 -8.83 -8.65 -17.27
CA LEU A 249 -7.77 -9.06 -16.34
C LEU A 249 -8.31 -9.74 -15.06
N ILE A 250 -9.59 -9.50 -14.75
CA ILE A 250 -10.28 -10.06 -13.57
C ILE A 250 -11.04 -11.34 -13.94
N ASN A 251 -11.61 -11.41 -15.15
CA ASN A 251 -12.36 -12.58 -15.63
C ASN A 251 -11.48 -13.80 -15.90
N ASP A 252 -10.17 -13.64 -16.07
CA ASP A 252 -9.22 -14.75 -16.24
C ASP A 252 -8.89 -15.48 -14.92
N ASN A 253 -9.66 -15.28 -13.83
CA ASN A 253 -9.49 -15.94 -12.52
C ASN A 253 -8.12 -15.77 -11.84
N LEU A 254 -7.18 -15.06 -12.47
CA LEU A 254 -5.78 -14.98 -12.03
C LEU A 254 -5.54 -13.94 -10.94
N LEU A 255 -6.46 -12.99 -10.72
CA LEU A 255 -6.26 -11.92 -9.74
C LEU A 255 -7.25 -11.96 -8.57
N PHE A 256 -8.53 -12.30 -8.81
CA PHE A 256 -9.56 -12.33 -7.76
C PHE A 256 -10.67 -13.37 -8.09
N PRO A 257 -10.64 -14.59 -7.52
CA PRO A 257 -11.61 -15.64 -7.84
C PRO A 257 -13.05 -15.37 -7.35
N ASP A 258 -13.28 -14.32 -6.55
CA ASP A 258 -14.63 -13.93 -6.11
C ASP A 258 -14.99 -12.54 -6.66
N LYS A 259 -16.11 -12.45 -7.39
CA LYS A 259 -16.65 -11.20 -7.96
C LYS A 259 -17.08 -10.19 -6.89
N ASN A 260 -17.06 -10.59 -5.61
CA ASN A 260 -17.36 -9.75 -4.46
C ASN A 260 -16.14 -9.18 -3.72
N TYR A 261 -14.90 -9.50 -4.12
CA TYR A 261 -13.71 -8.82 -3.57
C TYR A 261 -13.60 -7.40 -4.14
N ARG A 262 -14.34 -6.47 -3.53
CA ARG A 262 -13.87 -5.08 -3.49
C ARG A 262 -12.53 -5.11 -2.80
N ILE A 263 -11.49 -4.65 -3.48
CA ILE A 263 -10.12 -4.50 -2.93
C ILE A 263 -10.10 -3.63 -1.66
N VAL A 264 -11.20 -2.98 -1.25
CA VAL A 264 -11.24 -2.10 -0.07
C VAL A 264 -12.30 -2.51 0.94
N ARG A 265 -11.92 -3.46 1.79
CA ARG A 265 -11.80 -3.18 3.22
C ARG A 265 -10.37 -3.50 3.68
N LEU A 266 -9.36 -2.93 3.01
CA LEU A 266 -8.00 -2.89 3.55
C LEU A 266 -7.96 -2.22 4.94
N TRP A 267 -9.01 -1.46 5.26
CA TRP A 267 -9.18 -0.68 6.47
C TRP A 267 -10.61 -0.94 6.95
N SER A 268 -10.78 -1.27 8.22
CA SER A 268 -12.11 -1.14 8.85
C SER A 268 -12.59 0.31 8.68
N SER A 269 -13.90 0.56 8.60
CA SER A 269 -14.47 1.91 8.45
C SER A 269 -14.02 2.90 9.55
N HIS A 270 -13.38 2.40 10.60
CA HIS A 270 -12.80 3.17 11.71
C HIS A 270 -11.30 3.44 11.57
N GLN A 271 -10.58 2.74 10.69
CA GLN A 271 -9.16 2.97 10.42
C GLN A 271 -9.04 4.06 9.34
N ARG A 272 -8.58 5.25 9.75
CA ARG A 272 -8.19 6.35 8.85
C ARG A 272 -6.77 6.13 8.34
N ASN A 273 -6.45 6.69 7.17
CA ASN A 273 -5.10 6.74 6.58
C ASN A 273 -4.00 6.80 7.68
N PRO A 274 -3.05 5.85 7.72
CA PRO A 274 -2.13 5.72 8.85
C PRO A 274 -1.09 6.85 8.86
N PHE A 275 -1.02 7.63 7.77
CA PHE A 275 -0.19 8.81 7.61
C PHE A 275 -1.00 10.11 7.72
N ASP A 276 -2.24 10.05 8.25
CA ASP A 276 -2.98 11.27 8.59
C ASP A 276 -2.11 12.11 9.55
N PRO A 277 -1.91 13.41 9.30
CA PRO A 277 -1.12 14.28 10.17
C PRO A 277 -1.61 14.32 11.62
N LYS A 278 -2.88 13.96 11.87
CA LYS A 278 -3.45 13.80 13.21
C LYS A 278 -2.94 12.55 13.93
N VAL A 279 -2.53 11.55 13.16
CA VAL A 279 -2.03 10.24 13.64
C VAL A 279 -0.50 10.24 13.67
N VAL A 280 0.14 10.79 12.63
CA VAL A 280 1.60 10.91 12.53
C VAL A 280 1.97 12.37 12.69
N GLU A 281 2.49 12.71 13.87
CA GLU A 281 2.91 14.07 14.20
C GLU A 281 3.90 14.60 13.16
N GLN A 282 3.52 15.65 12.43
CA GLN A 282 4.44 16.32 11.51
C GLN A 282 5.42 17.18 12.31
N PHE A 283 6.66 17.26 11.84
CA PHE A 283 7.61 18.17 12.46
C PHE A 283 7.17 19.62 12.22
N SER A 284 7.07 20.42 13.28
CA SER A 284 6.95 21.88 13.14
C SER A 284 8.25 22.41 12.54
N VAL A 285 8.17 22.96 11.33
CA VAL A 285 9.29 23.57 10.63
C VAL A 285 9.15 25.08 10.77
N LYS A 286 9.64 25.62 11.90
CA LYS A 286 9.81 27.06 12.10
C LYS A 286 11.21 27.51 11.65
N SER A 287 11.65 27.13 10.46
CA SER A 287 12.85 27.75 9.90
C SER A 287 12.39 28.95 9.09
N GLN A 288 12.50 30.15 9.66
CA GLN A 288 12.55 31.33 8.81
C GLN A 288 13.77 31.15 7.89
N PRO A 289 13.62 31.33 6.57
CA PRO A 289 14.78 31.32 5.69
C PRO A 289 15.77 32.37 6.17
N GLU A 290 17.02 31.96 6.35
CA GLU A 290 18.11 32.87 6.64
C GLU A 290 18.45 33.57 5.34
N TYR A 291 18.21 34.88 5.30
CA TYR A 291 18.53 35.71 4.15
C TYR A 291 19.90 36.33 4.36
N MET A 292 20.67 36.38 3.28
CA MET A 292 21.94 37.08 3.23
C MET A 292 21.73 38.56 3.58
N THR A 293 22.57 39.08 4.47
CA THR A 293 22.58 40.49 4.83
C THR A 293 23.16 41.33 3.69
N ALA A 294 22.85 42.64 3.68
CA ALA A 294 23.41 43.54 2.67
C ALA A 294 24.95 43.55 2.69
N THR A 295 25.56 43.46 3.88
CA THR A 295 27.01 43.43 4.05
C THR A 295 27.64 42.15 3.49
N GLU A 296 27.04 40.99 3.72
CA GLU A 296 27.49 39.72 3.14
C GLU A 296 27.36 39.72 1.62
N PHE A 297 26.30 40.32 1.08
CA PHE A 297 26.11 40.46 -0.35
C PHE A 297 27.19 41.33 -0.99
N THR A 298 27.49 42.49 -0.39
CA THR A 298 28.58 43.37 -0.85
C THR A 298 29.92 42.63 -0.84
N ALA A 299 30.23 41.88 0.21
CA ALA A 299 31.47 41.12 0.31
C ALA A 299 31.60 40.04 -0.79
N ILE A 300 30.49 39.42 -1.22
CA ILE A 300 30.48 38.46 -2.34
C ILE A 300 30.70 39.18 -3.67
N VAL A 301 30.05 40.32 -3.88
CA VAL A 301 30.20 41.12 -5.09
C VAL A 301 31.66 41.58 -5.28
N GLU A 302 32.32 42.01 -4.21
CA GLU A 302 33.73 42.47 -4.25
C GLU A 302 34.73 41.38 -4.64
N GLN A 303 34.36 40.10 -4.51
CA GLN A 303 35.21 38.96 -4.91
C GLN A 303 35.10 38.62 -6.40
N ILE A 304 34.12 39.20 -7.12
CA ILE A 304 33.88 38.89 -8.54
C ILE A 304 34.83 39.73 -9.42
N ASN A 305 35.62 39.06 -10.26
CA ASN A 305 36.54 39.73 -11.18
C ASN A 305 35.84 40.11 -12.49
N LEU A 306 35.42 41.37 -12.61
CA LEU A 306 34.67 41.88 -13.77
C LEU A 306 35.46 41.91 -15.10
N ASP A 307 36.77 41.64 -15.09
CA ASP A 307 37.56 41.56 -16.32
C ASP A 307 37.25 40.27 -17.11
N LYS A 308 36.59 39.28 -16.50
CA LYS A 308 36.18 38.03 -17.15
C LYS A 308 34.72 38.09 -17.60
N VAL A 309 34.46 37.67 -18.85
CA VAL A 309 33.11 37.66 -19.43
C VAL A 309 32.12 36.77 -18.65
N ILE A 310 32.59 35.62 -18.12
CA ILE A 310 31.78 34.73 -17.28
C ILE A 310 31.35 35.46 -16.00
N ASP A 311 32.28 36.18 -15.39
CA ASP A 311 32.08 36.90 -14.14
C ASP A 311 31.14 38.11 -14.32
N ASN A 312 31.15 38.78 -15.48
CA ASN A 312 30.17 39.84 -15.80
C ASN A 312 28.73 39.31 -15.91
N ARG A 313 28.55 38.14 -16.53
CA ARG A 313 27.23 37.50 -16.62
C ARG A 313 26.75 37.08 -15.24
N ASP A 314 27.61 36.47 -14.45
CA ASP A 314 27.27 35.95 -13.13
C ASP A 314 27.01 37.11 -12.15
N TYR A 315 27.75 38.22 -12.25
CA TYR A 315 27.46 39.48 -11.56
C TYR A 315 26.08 40.03 -11.92
N ALA A 316 25.76 40.14 -13.22
CA ALA A 316 24.45 40.63 -13.66
C ALA A 316 23.30 39.74 -13.14
N LEU A 317 23.48 38.42 -13.15
CA LEU A 317 22.51 37.48 -12.58
C LEU A 317 22.36 37.66 -11.06
N LEU A 318 23.46 37.80 -10.34
CA LEU A 318 23.47 38.00 -8.89
C LEU A 318 22.74 39.30 -8.50
N MET A 319 23.03 40.40 -9.19
CA MET A 319 22.37 41.69 -8.98
C MET A 319 20.89 41.62 -9.33
N THR A 320 20.54 40.95 -10.42
CA THR A 320 19.13 40.76 -10.80
C THR A 320 18.38 40.01 -9.71
N VAL A 321 18.90 38.86 -9.23
CA VAL A 321 18.25 38.08 -8.16
C VAL A 321 18.12 38.90 -6.88
N TRP A 322 19.14 39.66 -6.50
CA TRP A 322 19.13 40.49 -5.28
C TRP A 322 18.06 41.58 -5.32
N TYR A 323 18.02 42.39 -6.38
CA TYR A 323 17.10 43.53 -6.46
C TYR A 323 15.67 43.14 -6.81
N THR A 324 15.47 42.05 -7.56
CA THR A 324 14.12 41.66 -8.02
C THR A 324 13.50 40.55 -7.17
N GLY A 325 14.29 39.85 -6.35
CA GLY A 325 13.84 38.62 -5.67
C GLY A 325 13.45 37.51 -6.65
N CYS A 326 13.85 37.60 -7.92
CA CYS A 326 13.41 36.65 -8.94
C CYS A 326 14.01 35.26 -8.66
N PRO A 327 13.20 34.19 -8.61
CA PRO A 327 13.71 32.85 -8.38
C PRO A 327 14.56 32.39 -9.57
N SER A 328 15.55 31.54 -9.31
CA SER A 328 16.47 30.99 -10.33
C SER A 328 15.80 30.26 -11.51
N LYS A 329 14.50 29.95 -11.38
CA LYS A 329 13.66 29.37 -12.43
C LYS A 329 12.38 30.18 -12.61
N SER A 330 12.48 31.46 -12.93
CA SER A 330 11.37 32.18 -13.53
C SER A 330 11.21 31.70 -14.97
N SER A 331 10.17 30.90 -15.23
CA SER A 331 9.76 30.65 -16.60
C SER A 331 9.31 31.98 -17.19
N SER A 332 9.96 32.40 -18.26
CA SER A 332 9.86 33.70 -18.96
C SER A 332 8.48 34.06 -19.54
N GLN A 333 7.39 33.51 -19.02
CA GLN A 333 6.02 33.76 -19.49
C GLN A 333 5.18 34.68 -18.61
N THR A 334 5.64 35.07 -17.42
CA THR A 334 4.93 36.08 -16.63
C THR A 334 5.44 37.46 -17.02
N THR A 335 4.64 38.14 -17.84
CA THR A 335 4.82 39.52 -18.30
C THR A 335 5.27 40.44 -17.15
N LEU A 336 6.38 41.12 -17.37
CA LEU A 336 7.04 42.12 -16.52
C LEU A 336 6.20 43.41 -16.40
N GLY A 337 4.91 43.30 -16.04
CA GLY A 337 3.94 44.40 -16.05
C GLY A 337 3.61 45.01 -14.69
N GLY A 338 4.09 44.47 -13.56
CA GLY A 338 3.53 44.80 -12.24
C GLY A 338 4.43 45.52 -11.23
N TYR A 339 5.75 45.58 -11.42
CA TYR A 339 6.68 46.08 -10.40
C TYR A 339 7.29 47.45 -10.77
N LYS A 340 6.44 48.44 -11.06
CA LYS A 340 6.88 49.84 -11.26
C LYS A 340 6.48 50.82 -10.16
N GLU A 341 5.80 50.38 -9.10
CA GLU A 341 5.45 51.24 -7.98
C GLU A 341 6.08 50.73 -6.69
N LYS A 342 7.24 51.30 -6.35
CA LYS A 342 7.97 51.33 -5.06
C LYS A 342 9.46 51.07 -5.27
N LEU A 343 10.14 52.05 -5.85
CA LEU A 343 11.54 52.37 -5.54
C LEU A 343 11.65 53.89 -5.51
#